data_AF-A0ABD4KVS5-F1
#
_entry.id   AF-A0ABD4KVS5-F1
#
_cell.length_a   1.000
_cell.length_b   1.000
_cell.length_c   1.000
_cell.angle_alpha   90.00
_cell.angle_beta   90.00
_cell.angle_gamma   90.00
#
_symmetry.space_group_name_H-M   'P 1'
#
loop_
_entity.id
_entity.type
_entity.pdbx_description
1 polymer ?
#
loop_
_entity_poly.entity_id
_entity_poly.type
_entity_poly.pdbx_seq_one_letter_code
_entity_poly.pdbx_strand_id
1 'polypeptide(L)'
;DECHRTQSGKLHEAMKSILPEAMFVGFTGTPLMKKDKKKSVEVFGPYIHTYKFDEAVADGVVLDLRYEARDIDQNVTSQKKVDEWFEAKTRGLSRLAKTQLKQKWGTMQKVLSSKSRLQQIVNDILLDIDTKPRLMDGYGNAMLVCSSVYQACKAYE
;
A
#
# COMPACT_ATOMS: atom_id res chain seq x y z
N ASP A 1 -16.14 8.68 -16.53
CA ASP A 1 -15.06 7.79 -16.08
C ASP A 1 -15.06 7.70 -14.55
N GLU A 2 -14.66 6.55 -13.99
CA GLU A 2 -14.76 6.18 -12.56
C GLU A 2 -16.07 6.66 -11.92
N CYS A 3 -17.18 6.34 -12.60
CA CYS A 3 -18.48 7.00 -12.39
C CYS A 3 -19.04 6.81 -10.98
N HIS A 4 -18.59 5.78 -10.26
CA HIS A 4 -19.00 5.53 -8.90
C HIS A 4 -18.45 6.56 -7.90
N ARG A 5 -17.32 7.22 -8.19
CA ARG A 5 -16.70 8.24 -7.30
C ARG A 5 -17.13 9.65 -7.66
N THR A 6 -17.24 9.93 -8.96
CA THR A 6 -17.35 11.29 -9.48
C THR A 6 -18.78 11.68 -9.80
N GLN A 7 -19.64 10.71 -10.15
CA GLN A 7 -21.00 10.95 -10.62
C GLN A 7 -22.07 10.47 -9.64
N SER A 8 -21.73 10.29 -8.36
CA SER A 8 -22.74 9.97 -7.35
C SER A 8 -23.48 11.24 -6.90
N GLY A 9 -24.82 11.27 -7.02
CA GLY A 9 -25.67 12.32 -6.45
C GLY A 9 -25.77 13.59 -7.30
N LYS A 10 -25.42 14.75 -6.71
CA LYS A 10 -25.73 16.09 -7.24
C LYS A 10 -25.17 16.35 -8.64
N LEU A 11 -23.97 15.85 -8.95
CA LEU A 11 -23.35 16.06 -10.26
C LEU A 11 -24.13 15.35 -11.38
N HIS A 12 -24.61 14.12 -11.11
CA HIS A 12 -25.44 13.39 -12.05
C HIS A 12 -26.81 14.04 -12.26
N GLU A 13 -27.42 14.54 -11.19
CA GLU A 13 -28.68 15.30 -11.26
C GLU A 13 -28.52 16.59 -12.08
N ALA A 14 -27.40 17.30 -11.90
CA ALA A 14 -27.07 18.48 -12.69
C ALA A 14 -26.85 18.10 -14.17
N MET A 15 -26.09 17.04 -14.45
CA MET A 15 -25.86 16.58 -15.82
C MET A 15 -27.15 16.20 -16.53
N LYS A 16 -28.07 15.49 -15.87
CA LYS A 16 -29.40 15.18 -16.43
C LYS A 16 -30.25 16.43 -16.68
N SER A 17 -30.17 17.42 -15.80
CA SER A 17 -30.90 18.68 -15.99
C SER A 17 -30.35 19.49 -17.17
N ILE A 18 -29.03 19.52 -17.35
CA ILE A 18 -28.37 20.28 -18.42
C ILE A 18 -28.50 19.56 -19.78
N LEU A 19 -28.48 18.23 -19.78
CA LEU A 19 -28.50 17.39 -20.99
C LEU A 19 -29.63 16.35 -20.91
N PRO A 20 -30.90 16.77 -21.04
CA PRO A 20 -32.06 15.91 -20.79
C PRO A 20 -32.20 14.75 -21.78
N GLU A 21 -31.80 14.95 -23.03
CA GLU A 21 -31.93 13.95 -24.11
C GLU A 21 -30.64 13.15 -24.36
N ALA A 22 -29.62 13.33 -23.52
CA ALA A 22 -28.33 12.66 -23.71
C ALA A 22 -28.34 11.22 -23.17
N MET A 23 -27.63 10.34 -23.86
CA MET A 23 -27.30 9.01 -23.36
C MET A 23 -26.05 9.08 -22.48
N PHE A 24 -26.14 8.57 -21.26
CA PHE A 24 -25.02 8.54 -20.31
C PHE A 24 -24.40 7.15 -20.23
N VAL A 25 -23.11 7.04 -20.55
CA VAL A 25 -22.33 5.81 -20.43
C VAL A 25 -21.29 5.96 -19.33
N GLY A 26 -21.30 5.04 -18.37
CA GLY A 26 -20.40 5.03 -17.22
C GLY A 26 -19.36 3.92 -17.31
N PHE A 27 -18.10 4.27 -17.08
CA PHE A 27 -17.00 3.33 -16.88
C PHE A 27 -16.59 3.33 -15.41
N THR A 28 -16.26 2.14 -14.88
CA THR A 28 -15.82 1.99 -13.48
C THR A 28 -14.98 0.73 -13.31
N GLY A 29 -13.80 0.83 -12.70
CA GLY A 29 -12.99 -0.33 -12.31
C GLY A 29 -13.48 -1.01 -11.03
N THR A 30 -14.08 -0.25 -10.09
CA THR A 30 -14.60 -0.79 -8.82
C THR A 30 -16.09 -0.52 -8.69
N PRO A 31 -16.96 -1.35 -9.29
CA PRO A 31 -18.39 -1.21 -9.09
C PRO A 31 -18.73 -1.32 -7.60
N LEU A 32 -19.49 -0.36 -7.06
CA LEU A 32 -19.78 -0.26 -5.62
C LEU A 32 -20.33 -1.58 -5.07
N MET A 33 -19.50 -2.27 -4.27
CA MET A 33 -19.89 -3.45 -3.51
C MET A 33 -20.11 -3.07 -2.04
N LYS A 34 -21.25 -2.47 -1.70
CA LYS A 34 -21.86 -2.52 -0.35
C LYS A 34 -23.25 -1.89 -0.36
N LYS A 35 -24.10 -2.39 0.55
CA LYS A 35 -25.53 -2.09 0.70
C LYS A 35 -25.88 -0.60 0.94
N ASP A 36 -24.90 0.27 1.19
CA ASP A 36 -25.12 1.67 1.56
C ASP A 36 -24.52 2.63 0.55
N LYS A 37 -25.28 2.87 -0.51
CA LYS A 37 -25.31 4.03 -1.42
C LYS A 37 -26.01 3.56 -2.69
N LYS A 38 -26.92 4.37 -3.24
CA LYS A 38 -27.64 4.11 -4.50
C LYS A 38 -26.69 3.44 -5.49
N LYS A 39 -26.99 2.18 -5.86
CA LYS A 39 -26.06 1.36 -6.63
C LYS A 39 -25.76 2.08 -7.94
N SER A 40 -24.54 2.02 -8.47
CA SER A 40 -24.22 2.57 -9.81
C SER A 40 -25.22 2.10 -10.88
N VAL A 41 -25.79 0.90 -10.70
CA VAL A 41 -26.88 0.33 -11.50
C VAL A 41 -28.16 1.17 -11.46
N GLU A 42 -28.51 1.79 -10.34
CA GLU A 42 -29.68 2.69 -10.23
C GLU A 42 -29.47 3.99 -11.01
N VAL A 43 -28.22 4.37 -11.24
CA VAL A 43 -27.83 5.65 -11.86
C VAL A 43 -27.63 5.50 -13.38
N PHE A 44 -26.97 4.42 -13.80
CA PHE A 44 -26.54 4.16 -15.19
C PHE A 44 -27.23 2.95 -15.84
N GLY A 45 -28.05 2.20 -15.12
CA GLY A 45 -28.67 0.97 -15.62
C GLY A 45 -27.75 -0.26 -15.53
N PRO A 46 -28.13 -1.38 -16.17
CA PRO A 46 -27.38 -2.63 -16.12
C PRO A 46 -26.01 -2.50 -16.80
N TYR A 47 -25.09 -3.40 -16.48
CA TYR A 47 -23.81 -3.49 -17.20
C TYR A 47 -24.06 -3.86 -18.66
N ILE A 48 -23.51 -3.06 -19.57
CA ILE A 48 -23.45 -3.37 -21.01
C ILE A 48 -22.44 -4.50 -21.24
N HIS A 49 -21.29 -4.43 -20.55
CA HIS A 49 -20.21 -5.40 -20.60
C HIS A 49 -19.40 -5.35 -19.30
N THR A 50 -18.70 -6.44 -18.98
CA THR A 50 -17.74 -6.50 -17.88
C THR A 50 -16.45 -7.15 -18.35
N TYR A 51 -15.32 -6.55 -18.00
CA TYR A 51 -14.00 -7.16 -18.15
C TYR A 51 -13.32 -7.11 -16.78
N LYS A 52 -13.11 -8.28 -16.19
CA LYS A 52 -12.73 -8.42 -14.78
C LYS A 52 -11.22 -8.46 -14.61
N PHE A 53 -10.79 -8.28 -13.37
CA PHE A 53 -9.39 -8.27 -13.00
C PHE A 53 -8.68 -9.60 -13.33
N ASP A 54 -9.33 -10.74 -13.05
CA ASP A 54 -8.80 -12.08 -13.34
C ASP A 54 -8.66 -12.34 -14.84
N GLU A 55 -9.61 -11.89 -15.66
CA GLU A 55 -9.52 -11.93 -17.12
C GLU A 55 -8.32 -11.09 -17.62
N ALA A 56 -8.18 -9.87 -17.11
CA ALA A 56 -7.07 -8.99 -17.45
C ALA A 56 -5.70 -9.56 -17.05
N VAL A 57 -5.61 -10.29 -15.94
CA VAL A 57 -4.39 -11.00 -15.53
C VAL A 57 -4.11 -12.16 -16.49
N ALA A 58 -5.12 -12.96 -16.83
CA ALA A 58 -4.97 -14.10 -17.75
C ALA A 58 -4.53 -13.67 -19.16
N ASP A 59 -5.05 -12.54 -19.64
CA ASP A 59 -4.69 -11.95 -20.93
C ASP A 59 -3.33 -11.21 -20.92
N GLY A 60 -2.69 -11.07 -19.75
CA GLY A 60 -1.41 -10.37 -19.60
C GLY A 60 -1.50 -8.85 -19.74
N VAL A 61 -2.71 -8.28 -19.66
CA VAL A 61 -2.95 -6.84 -19.73
C VAL A 61 -2.61 -6.15 -18.41
N VAL A 62 -2.80 -6.85 -17.28
CA VAL A 62 -2.42 -6.38 -15.94
C VAL A 62 -1.57 -7.40 -15.20
N LEU A 63 -0.74 -6.93 -14.27
CA LEU A 63 0.01 -7.80 -13.37
C LEU A 63 -0.85 -8.23 -12.18
N ASP A 64 -0.65 -9.47 -11.73
CA ASP A 64 -1.29 -9.98 -10.53
C ASP A 64 -0.73 -9.31 -9.25
N LEU A 65 -1.55 -9.26 -8.20
CA LEU A 65 -1.22 -8.64 -6.93
C LEU A 65 -0.76 -9.68 -5.91
N ARG A 66 0.41 -9.44 -5.30
CA ARG A 66 0.89 -10.22 -4.16
C ARG A 66 0.56 -9.50 -2.86
N TYR A 67 -0.27 -10.12 -2.03
CA TYR A 67 -0.61 -9.60 -0.71
C TYR A 67 0.26 -10.25 0.38
N GLU A 68 0.95 -9.41 1.15
CA GLU A 68 1.73 -9.83 2.32
C GLU A 68 1.18 -9.11 3.56
N ALA A 69 0.42 -9.82 4.39
CA ALA A 69 -0.04 -9.29 5.67
C ALA A 69 1.14 -9.22 6.65
N ARG A 70 1.35 -8.07 7.28
CA ARG A 70 2.38 -7.88 8.31
C ARG A 70 1.74 -7.50 9.62
N ASP A 71 1.98 -8.33 10.64
CA ASP A 71 1.72 -7.96 12.02
C ASP A 71 2.99 -7.35 12.63
N ILE A 72 2.80 -6.31 13.41
CA ILE A 72 3.88 -5.64 14.13
C ILE A 72 3.58 -5.87 15.58
N ASP A 73 4.22 -6.91 16.10
CA ASP A 73 4.14 -7.30 17.50
C ASP A 73 4.68 -6.14 18.34
N GLN A 74 3.83 -5.59 19.21
CA GLN A 74 4.22 -4.53 20.13
C GLN A 74 5.13 -5.06 21.25
N ASN A 75 5.14 -6.39 21.43
CA ASN A 75 6.03 -7.06 22.37
C ASN A 75 7.29 -7.53 21.62
N VAL A 76 8.42 -7.17 22.23
CA VAL A 76 9.77 -7.38 21.72
C VAL A 76 10.09 -8.87 21.63
N THR A 77 9.76 -9.53 20.51
CA THR A 77 10.02 -10.98 20.41
C THR A 77 10.67 -11.43 19.11
N SER A 78 10.67 -10.62 18.04
CA SER A 78 11.30 -11.06 16.78
C SER A 78 12.79 -10.68 16.69
N GLN A 79 13.61 -11.33 17.51
CA GLN A 79 15.07 -11.20 17.48
C GLN A 79 15.64 -11.47 16.07
N LYS A 80 14.99 -12.38 15.34
CA LYS A 80 15.31 -12.74 13.96
C LYS A 80 15.25 -11.56 12.99
N LYS A 81 14.18 -10.75 13.00
CA LYS A 81 14.07 -9.58 12.10
C LYS A 81 15.14 -8.54 12.38
N VAL A 82 15.53 -8.39 13.64
CA VAL A 82 16.58 -7.44 14.03
C VAL A 82 17.96 -7.91 13.57
N ASP A 83 18.20 -9.22 13.60
CA ASP A 83 19.43 -9.82 13.07
C ASP A 83 19.48 -9.71 11.53
N GLU A 84 18.35 -9.93 10.84
CA GLU A 84 18.24 -9.69 9.39
C GLU A 84 18.54 -8.22 9.04
N TRP A 85 18.01 -7.28 9.81
CA TRP A 85 18.29 -5.85 9.65
C TRP A 85 19.77 -5.51 9.86
N PHE A 86 20.41 -6.12 10.87
CA PHE A 86 21.85 -5.97 11.11
C PHE A 86 22.68 -6.46 9.92
N GLU A 87 22.40 -7.65 9.42
CA GLU A 87 23.16 -8.21 8.30
C GLU A 87 22.94 -7.43 7.01
N ALA A 88 21.73 -6.90 6.78
CA ALA A 88 21.44 -6.03 5.65
C ALA A 88 22.25 -4.72 5.73
N LYS A 89 22.21 -4.00 6.86
CA LYS A 89 22.90 -2.71 7.02
C LYS A 89 24.41 -2.83 7.13
N THR A 90 24.93 -3.98 7.55
CA THR A 90 26.37 -4.23 7.64
C THR A 90 26.94 -4.96 6.42
N ARG A 91 26.14 -5.13 5.37
CA ARG A 91 26.59 -5.72 4.10
C ARG A 91 27.74 -4.86 3.53
N GLY A 92 28.91 -5.47 3.35
CA GLY A 92 30.13 -4.79 2.88
C GLY A 92 31.12 -4.34 3.97
N LEU A 93 30.78 -4.46 5.26
CA LEU A 93 31.72 -4.17 6.34
C LEU A 93 32.68 -5.35 6.60
N SER A 94 33.91 -5.03 7.02
CA SER A 94 34.90 -6.03 7.43
C SER A 94 34.43 -6.81 8.67
N ARG A 95 34.94 -8.03 8.84
CA ARG A 95 34.54 -8.90 9.97
C ARG A 95 34.77 -8.23 11.34
N LEU A 96 35.86 -7.46 11.47
CA LEU A 96 36.17 -6.70 12.68
C LEU A 96 35.17 -5.56 12.93
N ALA A 97 34.79 -4.82 11.89
CA ALA A 97 33.79 -3.76 11.99
C ALA A 97 32.39 -4.31 12.33
N LYS A 98 32.00 -5.43 11.72
CA LYS A 98 30.77 -6.16 12.08
C LYS A 98 30.77 -6.58 13.54
N THR A 99 31.85 -7.18 14.05
CA THR A 99 31.92 -7.62 15.46
C THR A 99 31.81 -6.45 16.44
N GLN A 100 32.46 -5.31 16.17
CA GLN A 100 32.34 -4.11 17.00
C GLN A 100 30.93 -3.53 16.99
N LEU A 101 30.29 -3.47 15.84
CA LEU A 101 28.90 -3.05 15.73
C LEU A 101 27.96 -4.01 16.46
N LYS A 102 28.20 -5.32 16.37
CA LYS A 102 27.40 -6.37 17.05
C LYS A 102 27.45 -6.23 18.57
N GLN A 103 28.60 -5.86 19.14
CA GLN A 103 28.72 -5.58 20.58
C GLN A 103 27.87 -4.39 21.02
N LYS A 104 27.79 -3.33 20.20
CA LYS A 104 26.90 -2.18 20.46
C LYS A 104 25.43 -2.48 20.12
N TRP A 105 25.19 -3.52 19.33
CA TRP A 105 23.88 -3.87 18.78
C TRP A 105 22.90 -4.44 19.81
N GLY A 106 23.39 -5.21 20.80
CA GLY A 106 22.54 -5.72 21.88
C GLY A 106 21.87 -4.62 22.71
N THR A 107 22.56 -3.48 22.88
CA THR A 107 21.99 -2.27 23.49
C THR A 107 20.99 -1.60 22.56
N MET A 108 21.28 -1.56 21.26
CA MET A 108 20.42 -0.96 20.24
C MET A 108 19.13 -1.77 20.03
N GLN A 109 19.16 -3.10 20.20
CA GLN A 109 17.99 -3.97 20.22
C GLN A 109 16.96 -3.52 21.28
N LYS A 110 17.40 -3.27 22.52
CA LYS A 110 16.54 -2.76 23.60
C LYS A 110 15.98 -1.37 23.31
N VAL A 111 16.76 -0.51 22.65
CA VAL A 111 16.32 0.83 22.26
C VAL A 111 15.29 0.75 21.13
N LEU A 112 15.55 -0.01 20.07
CA LEU A 112 14.63 -0.21 18.94
C LEU A 112 13.29 -0.79 19.38
N SER A 113 13.33 -1.67 20.37
CA SER A 113 12.15 -2.31 20.90
C SER A 113 11.32 -1.41 21.82
N SER A 114 11.91 -0.36 22.36
CA SER A 114 11.22 0.72 23.08
C SER A 114 10.64 1.81 22.16
N LYS A 115 10.88 1.73 20.84
CA LYS A 115 10.38 2.74 19.88
C LYS A 115 8.89 2.55 19.59
N SER A 116 8.25 3.66 19.22
CA SER A 116 6.85 3.69 18.83
C SER A 116 6.57 2.74 17.66
N ARG A 117 5.34 2.21 17.59
CA ARG A 117 4.86 1.34 16.50
C ARG A 117 5.18 1.91 15.12
N LEU A 118 4.99 3.22 14.94
CA LEU A 118 5.26 3.89 13.66
C LEU A 118 6.71 3.73 13.24
N GLN A 119 7.65 3.88 14.16
CA GLN A 119 9.06 3.75 13.83
C GLN A 119 9.44 2.30 13.52
N GLN A 120 8.76 1.32 14.13
CA GLN A 120 8.92 -0.08 13.76
C GLN A 120 8.40 -0.35 12.33
N ILE A 121 7.26 0.22 11.95
CA ILE A 121 6.73 0.17 10.57
C ILE A 121 7.78 0.73 9.60
N VAL A 122 8.29 1.94 9.86
CA VAL A 122 9.25 2.60 8.99
C VAL A 122 10.54 1.77 8.85
N ASN A 123 11.05 1.20 9.94
CA ASN A 123 12.25 0.37 9.88
C ASN A 123 12.03 -0.92 9.05
N ASP A 124 10.86 -1.55 9.16
CA ASP A 124 10.49 -2.73 8.36
C ASP A 124 10.39 -2.39 6.87
N ILE A 125 9.85 -1.22 6.52
CA ILE A 125 9.84 -0.71 5.14
C ILE A 125 11.26 -0.42 4.62
N LEU A 126 12.11 0.22 5.43
CA LEU A 126 13.50 0.50 5.05
C LEU A 126 14.29 -0.80 4.82
N LEU A 127 14.01 -1.84 5.61
CA LEU A 127 14.59 -3.16 5.39
C LEU A 127 14.17 -3.73 4.04
N ASP A 128 12.89 -3.63 3.68
CA ASP A 128 12.40 -4.11 2.40
C ASP A 128 13.05 -3.35 1.24
N ILE A 129 13.25 -2.04 1.36
CA ILE A 129 13.97 -1.24 0.35
C ILE A 129 15.39 -1.79 0.13
N ASP A 130 16.08 -2.18 1.20
CA ASP A 130 17.45 -2.70 1.11
C ASP A 130 17.55 -4.19 0.73
N THR A 131 16.44 -4.95 0.78
CA THR A 131 16.49 -6.42 0.67
C THR A 131 15.63 -7.01 -0.43
N LYS A 132 14.55 -6.34 -0.85
CA LYS A 132 13.66 -6.85 -1.89
C LYS A 132 14.24 -6.54 -3.28
N PRO A 133 14.35 -7.54 -4.18
CA PRO A 133 15.00 -7.37 -5.48
C PRO A 133 14.54 -6.14 -6.27
N ARG A 134 13.23 -5.91 -6.34
CA ARG A 134 12.64 -4.78 -7.08
C ARG A 134 12.85 -3.41 -6.44
N LEU A 135 13.22 -3.34 -5.16
CA LEU A 135 13.44 -2.07 -4.46
C LEU A 135 14.93 -1.76 -4.35
N MET A 136 15.78 -2.78 -4.22
CA MET A 136 17.23 -2.62 -4.05
C MET A 136 17.99 -2.34 -5.35
N ASP A 137 17.42 -2.70 -6.50
CA ASP A 137 18.09 -2.61 -7.81
C ASP A 137 18.13 -1.17 -8.37
N GLY A 138 17.46 -0.23 -7.70
CA GLY A 138 17.37 1.17 -8.11
C GLY A 138 16.36 1.44 -9.23
N TYR A 139 15.66 0.43 -9.74
CA TYR A 139 14.68 0.55 -10.81
C TYR A 139 13.23 0.56 -10.32
N GLY A 140 12.97 0.12 -9.08
CA GLY A 140 11.64 0.23 -8.46
C GLY A 140 11.52 1.38 -7.47
N ASN A 141 10.30 1.89 -7.36
CA ASN A 141 9.88 2.83 -6.32
C ASN A 141 8.75 2.21 -5.49
N ALA A 142 8.40 2.88 -4.38
CA ALA A 142 7.33 2.43 -3.49
C ALA A 142 6.48 3.63 -3.04
N MET A 143 5.24 3.33 -2.63
CA MET A 143 4.32 4.31 -2.07
C MET A 143 3.85 3.84 -0.69
N LEU A 144 3.96 4.71 0.32
CA LEU A 144 3.41 4.49 1.65
C LEU A 144 2.08 5.26 1.77
N VAL A 145 0.98 4.53 2.01
CA VAL A 145 -0.34 5.13 2.22
C VAL A 145 -0.66 5.12 3.72
N CYS A 146 -0.84 6.30 4.29
CA CYS A 146 -1.21 6.49 5.70
C CYS A 146 -2.72 6.76 5.85
N SER A 147 -3.26 6.46 7.03
CA SER A 147 -4.68 6.67 7.35
C SER A 147 -5.08 8.13 7.56
N SER A 148 -4.12 9.02 7.82
CA SER A 148 -4.36 10.45 8.02
C SER A 148 -3.14 11.30 7.65
N VAL A 149 -3.38 12.60 7.42
CA VAL A 149 -2.32 13.59 7.17
C VAL A 149 -1.33 13.64 8.33
N TYR A 150 -1.83 13.60 9.58
CA TYR A 150 -0.97 13.59 10.77
C TYR A 150 0.00 12.39 10.78
N GLN A 151 -0.49 11.19 10.49
CA GLN A 151 0.37 9.99 10.42
C GLN A 151 1.36 10.06 9.26
N ALA A 152 0.97 10.64 8.12
CA ALA A 152 1.87 10.87 7.00
C ALA A 152 3.01 11.83 7.37
N CYS A 153 2.71 12.94 8.05
CA CYS A 153 3.73 13.87 8.55
C CYS A 153 4.67 13.17 9.55
N LYS A 154 4.12 12.38 10.48
CA LYS A 154 4.92 11.63 11.45
C LYS A 154 5.78 10.52 10.85
N ALA A 155 5.36 9.95 9.72
CA ALA A 155 6.14 8.95 9.00
C ALA A 155 7.27 9.58 8.15
N TYR A 156 7.09 10.84 7.75
CA TYR A 156 8.06 11.60 6.97
C TYR A 156 9.20 12.17 7.83
N GLU A 157 8.90 12.56 9.07
CA GLU A 157 9.88 12.95 10.10
C GLU A 157 10.85 11.82 10.47
#